data_AF-A0A947VRJ0-F1
#
_entry.id   AF-A0A947VRJ0-F1
#
_cell.length_a   1.000
_cell.length_b   1.000
_cell.length_c   1.000
_cell.angle_alpha   90.00
_cell.angle_beta   90.00
_cell.angle_gamma   90.00
#
_symmetry.space_group_name_H-M   'P 1'
#
loop_
_entity.id
_entity.type
_entity.pdbx_description
1 polymer ?
#
loop_
_entity_poly.entity_id
_entity_poly.type
_entity_poly.pdbx_seq_one_letter_code
_entity_poly.pdbx_strand_id
1 'polypeptide(L)'
;MATRRRASDSEFPPGWTTVGEGLRLKETIASGLGVRSDERVRLAAFSARMEDRSAAAGGMLFFDLETTGLSGGAGTVAFLAAVGSVLSDGSFRVRQYFIDDYPSEPRLIESLEAEFQSAEAVVTYNGSSFDMPLYSVRRSMNGFGPMPQVAHVDALHASRRLWRRVLGDCSLGSVEAAALGVRRSGDIPGREIPECWFEYLRRGECGRLGAVFSHNELDVRSLAALTFMIHGAAAGRGGIMPCDLVGLADLQSRLDEGLAEGTLRRALDSGDARAARPLMRLYRKQGRFEERIALVGDLPDDAAGLFSKSVYAERVTGDIVEALRLAVAARDAARGSLLDRAERRAIRLRRRLGEAEGR
;
A
#
# COMPACT_ATOMS: atom_id res chain seq x y z
N MET A 1 -1.51 38.50 30.49
CA MET A 1 -1.95 37.09 30.40
C MET A 1 -3.45 37.08 30.14
N ALA A 2 -3.87 37.04 28.88
CA ALA A 2 -5.29 36.85 28.57
C ALA A 2 -5.63 35.39 28.86
N THR A 3 -6.57 35.13 29.75
CA THR A 3 -7.09 33.80 30.06
C THR A 3 -7.69 33.23 28.77
N ARG A 4 -7.04 32.22 28.20
CA ARG A 4 -7.47 31.55 26.97
C ARG A 4 -8.84 30.94 27.23
N ARG A 5 -9.90 31.40 26.55
CA ARG A 5 -11.24 30.81 26.67
C ARG A 5 -11.19 29.43 26.01
N ARG A 6 -11.18 28.36 26.80
CA ARG A 6 -11.39 27.00 26.27
C ARG A 6 -12.85 26.89 25.82
N ALA A 7 -13.07 26.37 24.60
CA ALA A 7 -14.42 26.12 24.11
C ALA A 7 -15.12 25.16 25.08
N SER A 8 -16.31 25.55 25.54
CA SER A 8 -17.15 24.67 26.35
C SER A 8 -17.61 23.46 25.53
N ASP A 9 -18.01 22.37 26.19
CA ASP A 9 -18.53 21.18 25.48
C ASP A 9 -19.74 21.49 24.59
N SER A 10 -20.49 22.56 24.90
CA SER A 10 -21.61 23.04 24.08
C SER A 10 -21.21 23.81 22.81
N GLU A 11 -19.96 24.27 22.71
CA GLU A 11 -19.43 25.02 21.55
C GLU A 11 -18.58 24.14 20.61
N PHE A 12 -18.24 22.93 21.04
CA PHE A 12 -17.46 21.97 20.25
C PHE A 12 -18.40 21.15 19.34
N PRO A 13 -17.91 20.63 18.19
CA PRO A 13 -18.70 19.70 17.38
C PRO A 13 -19.33 18.57 18.20
N PRO A 14 -20.56 18.13 17.88
CA PRO A 14 -21.29 17.16 18.68
C PRO A 14 -20.59 15.80 18.72
N GLY A 15 -20.80 15.06 19.82
CA GLY A 15 -20.27 13.70 20.02
C GLY A 15 -18.87 13.64 20.63
N TRP A 16 -18.25 14.78 20.91
CA TRP A 16 -16.97 14.85 21.62
C TRP A 16 -17.17 14.98 23.13
N THR A 17 -16.35 14.26 23.89
CA THR A 17 -16.33 14.27 25.35
C THR A 17 -14.93 14.55 25.85
N THR A 18 -14.79 15.32 26.92
CA THR A 18 -13.48 15.61 27.52
C THR A 18 -13.02 14.42 28.37
N VAL A 19 -11.86 13.84 28.03
CA VAL A 19 -11.27 12.67 28.69
C VAL A 19 -9.92 13.03 29.30
N GLY A 20 -9.96 13.77 30.41
CA GLY A 20 -8.78 14.30 31.07
C GLY A 20 -8.46 15.74 30.63
N GLU A 21 -7.35 16.27 31.13
CA GLU A 21 -6.99 17.65 30.86
C GLU A 21 -6.57 17.85 29.39
N GLY A 22 -7.42 18.55 28.65
CA GLY A 22 -7.14 19.00 27.29
C GLY A 22 -7.14 17.93 26.20
N LEU A 23 -7.65 16.73 26.51
CA LEU A 23 -7.90 15.67 25.55
C LEU A 23 -9.40 15.48 25.38
N ARG A 24 -9.86 15.44 24.12
CA ARG A 24 -11.24 15.14 23.77
C ARG A 24 -11.29 13.81 23.00
N LEU A 25 -12.33 13.02 23.25
CA LEU A 25 -12.62 11.75 22.59
C LEU A 25 -13.98 11.82 21.92
N LYS A 26 -14.04 11.37 20.67
CA LYS A 26 -15.29 11.05 19.96
C LYS A 26 -15.24 9.60 19.51
N GLU A 27 -16.33 8.87 19.74
CA GLU A 27 -16.50 7.52 19.23
C GLU A 27 -17.70 7.49 18.29
N THR A 28 -17.51 6.90 17.11
CA THR A 28 -18.59 6.64 16.15
C THR A 28 -18.61 5.18 15.76
N ILE A 29 -19.80 4.62 15.63
CA ILE A 29 -20.02 3.26 15.16
C ILE A 29 -20.87 3.36 13.90
N ALA A 30 -20.42 2.71 12.82
CA ALA A 30 -21.22 2.57 11.60
C ALA A 30 -21.45 1.10 11.28
N SER A 31 -22.31 0.86 10.29
CA SER A 31 -22.51 -0.46 9.70
C SER A 31 -21.18 -1.10 9.33
N GLY A 32 -21.13 -2.42 9.48
CA GLY A 32 -19.93 -3.21 9.19
C GLY A 32 -19.48 -3.15 7.74
N LEU A 33 -18.21 -3.52 7.52
CA LEU A 33 -17.58 -3.59 6.20
C LEU A 33 -17.85 -4.90 5.45
N GLY A 34 -18.83 -5.69 5.92
CA GLY A 34 -19.09 -7.04 5.41
C GLY A 34 -18.05 -8.09 5.82
N VAL A 35 -17.27 -7.80 6.87
CA VAL A 35 -16.20 -8.66 7.40
C VAL A 35 -16.50 -9.00 8.85
N ARG A 36 -16.36 -10.28 9.23
CA ARG A 36 -16.52 -10.72 10.62
C ARG A 36 -15.25 -10.44 11.41
N SER A 37 -15.37 -10.10 12.69
CA SER A 37 -14.22 -9.78 13.55
C SER A 37 -13.19 -10.92 13.64
N ASP A 38 -13.63 -12.17 13.51
CA ASP A 38 -12.80 -13.37 13.58
C ASP A 38 -12.17 -13.76 12.23
N GLU A 39 -12.53 -13.10 11.12
CA GLU A 39 -11.95 -13.38 9.81
C GLU A 39 -10.44 -13.10 9.81
N ARG A 40 -9.66 -14.08 9.33
CA ARG A 40 -8.20 -13.96 9.28
C ARG A 40 -7.75 -13.24 8.02
N VAL A 41 -6.98 -12.18 8.21
CA VAL A 41 -6.32 -11.40 7.17
C VAL A 41 -4.85 -11.79 7.11
N ARG A 42 -4.39 -12.29 5.95
CA ARG A 42 -2.98 -12.62 5.72
C ARG A 42 -2.21 -11.36 5.35
N LEU A 43 -1.29 -10.94 6.22
CA LEU A 43 -0.58 -9.66 6.12
C LEU A 43 0.42 -9.64 4.95
N ALA A 44 0.85 -10.81 4.46
CA ALA A 44 1.64 -10.97 3.24
C ALA A 44 1.01 -10.27 2.01
N ALA A 45 -0.32 -10.14 1.98
CA ALA A 45 -1.03 -9.40 0.93
C ALA A 45 -0.52 -7.96 0.77
N PHE A 46 -0.03 -7.34 1.84
CA PHE A 46 0.45 -5.95 1.85
C PHE A 46 1.96 -5.88 1.78
N SER A 47 2.67 -6.79 2.45
CA SER A 47 4.14 -6.80 2.50
C SER A 47 4.68 -8.22 2.56
N ALA A 48 5.57 -8.57 1.64
CA ALA A 48 6.22 -9.89 1.64
C ALA A 48 7.03 -10.18 2.93
N ARG A 49 7.46 -9.14 3.66
CA ARG A 49 8.14 -9.28 4.97
C ARG A 49 7.24 -9.81 6.08
N MET A 50 5.94 -9.85 5.86
CA MET A 50 4.99 -10.41 6.82
C MET A 50 4.87 -11.92 6.73
N GLU A 51 5.43 -12.56 5.70
CA GLU A 51 5.46 -14.02 5.56
C GLU A 51 4.07 -14.64 5.86
N ASP A 52 3.98 -15.62 6.74
CA ASP A 52 2.73 -16.29 7.09
C ASP A 52 1.92 -15.57 8.21
N ARG A 53 2.34 -14.37 8.62
CA ARG A 53 1.63 -13.61 9.65
C ARG A 53 0.22 -13.27 9.19
N SER A 54 -0.72 -13.47 10.10
CA SER A 54 -2.10 -13.07 9.93
C SER A 54 -2.58 -12.31 11.16
N ALA A 55 -3.64 -11.52 10.99
CA ALA A 55 -4.37 -10.87 12.07
C ALA A 55 -5.87 -11.18 11.95
N ALA A 56 -6.58 -11.24 13.07
CA ALA A 56 -8.04 -11.25 13.04
C ALA A 56 -8.52 -9.85 12.65
N ALA A 57 -9.59 -9.73 11.86
CA ALA A 57 -10.11 -8.43 11.43
C ALA A 57 -10.43 -7.49 12.61
N GLY A 58 -10.92 -8.04 13.73
CA GLY A 58 -11.16 -7.30 14.97
C GLY A 58 -9.89 -6.97 15.76
N GLY A 59 -8.79 -7.67 15.50
CA GLY A 59 -7.46 -7.37 16.04
C GLY A 59 -6.63 -6.43 15.16
N MET A 60 -7.20 -5.94 14.05
CA MET A 60 -6.55 -4.94 13.19
C MET A 60 -6.96 -3.52 13.60
N LEU A 61 -5.96 -2.64 13.70
CA LEU A 61 -6.11 -1.24 14.07
C LEU A 61 -5.80 -0.36 12.86
N PHE A 62 -6.78 0.40 12.38
CA PHE A 62 -6.62 1.33 11.27
C PHE A 62 -6.29 2.72 11.80
N PHE A 63 -5.14 3.27 11.41
CA PHE A 63 -4.58 4.45 12.09
C PHE A 63 -4.22 5.55 11.11
N ASP A 64 -4.57 6.78 11.50
CA ASP A 64 -4.30 8.01 10.74
C ASP A 64 -4.13 9.21 11.70
N LEU A 65 -3.24 10.14 11.36
CA LEU A 65 -2.94 11.33 12.15
C LEU A 65 -3.17 12.62 11.35
N GLU A 66 -3.72 13.64 12.01
CA GLU A 66 -3.59 15.03 11.55
C GLU A 66 -2.55 15.77 12.37
N THR A 67 -1.69 16.49 11.68
CA THR A 67 -0.48 17.05 12.27
C THR A 67 -0.35 18.53 11.98
N THR A 68 0.49 19.21 12.77
CA THR A 68 0.79 20.64 12.58
C THR A 68 1.69 20.94 11.37
N GLY A 69 2.12 19.94 10.61
CA GLY A 69 3.01 20.13 9.46
C GLY A 69 3.30 18.87 8.65
N LEU A 70 3.56 19.07 7.35
CA LEU A 70 3.72 18.00 6.36
C LEU A 70 5.13 17.38 6.31
N SER A 71 6.10 17.98 7.00
CA SER A 71 7.54 17.67 6.85
C SER A 71 8.18 16.97 8.05
N GLY A 72 7.41 16.56 9.07
CA GLY A 72 7.88 15.65 10.14
C GLY A 72 9.04 16.16 11.00
N GLY A 73 9.39 17.45 10.94
CA GLY A 73 10.44 18.04 11.77
C GLY A 73 10.09 18.01 13.26
N ALA A 74 11.08 18.22 14.14
CA ALA A 74 10.94 18.08 15.60
C ALA A 74 9.83 18.91 16.26
N GLY A 75 9.32 19.96 15.59
CA GLY A 75 8.18 20.78 16.02
C GLY A 75 6.81 20.30 15.54
N THR A 76 6.75 19.24 14.73
CA THR A 76 5.50 18.66 14.25
C THR A 76 4.84 17.87 15.37
N VAL A 77 3.57 18.12 15.62
CA VAL A 77 2.76 17.46 16.67
C VAL A 77 1.51 16.91 16.00
N ALA A 78 1.07 15.72 16.42
CA ALA A 78 -0.23 15.19 16.05
C ALA A 78 -1.28 15.83 16.95
N PHE A 79 -2.22 16.58 16.36
CA PHE A 79 -3.29 17.22 17.13
C PHE A 79 -4.60 16.43 17.08
N LEU A 80 -4.72 15.50 16.14
CA LEU A 80 -5.81 14.57 16.01
C LEU A 80 -5.25 13.19 15.63
N ALA A 81 -5.80 12.15 16.24
CA ALA A 81 -5.55 10.77 15.84
C ALA A 81 -6.88 10.04 15.68
N ALA A 82 -7.06 9.29 14.60
CA ALA A 82 -8.16 8.34 14.46
C ALA A 82 -7.66 6.91 14.51
N VAL A 83 -8.46 6.08 15.18
CA VAL A 83 -8.23 4.67 15.38
C VAL A 83 -9.51 3.92 15.02
N GLY A 84 -9.44 3.06 14.01
CA GLY A 84 -10.55 2.23 13.52
C GLY A 84 -10.39 0.77 13.89
N SER A 85 -11.49 0.09 14.23
CA SER A 85 -11.49 -1.34 14.54
C SER A 85 -12.83 -2.02 14.19
N VAL A 86 -12.79 -3.29 13.78
CA VAL A 86 -14.00 -4.10 13.60
C VAL A 86 -14.45 -4.67 14.95
N LEU A 87 -15.71 -4.44 15.33
CA LEU A 87 -16.29 -4.97 16.57
C LEU A 87 -16.78 -6.40 16.40
N SER A 88 -17.06 -7.09 17.51
CA SER A 88 -17.48 -8.50 17.53
C SER A 88 -18.81 -8.76 16.80
N ASP A 89 -19.70 -7.76 16.72
CA ASP A 89 -20.94 -7.80 15.95
C ASP A 89 -20.75 -7.47 14.46
N GLY A 90 -19.51 -7.23 14.03
CA GLY A 90 -19.11 -6.88 12.67
C GLY A 90 -19.24 -5.39 12.33
N SER A 91 -19.75 -4.55 13.25
CA SER A 91 -19.79 -3.09 13.05
C SER A 91 -18.39 -2.48 13.05
N PHE A 92 -18.24 -1.28 12.45
CA PHE A 92 -16.96 -0.59 12.39
C PHE A 92 -16.95 0.64 13.30
N ARG A 93 -16.07 0.61 14.29
CA ARG A 93 -15.87 1.69 15.27
C ARG A 93 -14.70 2.57 14.86
N VAL A 94 -14.86 3.88 14.99
CA VAL A 94 -13.77 4.86 14.93
C VAL A 94 -13.73 5.62 16.24
N ARG A 95 -12.56 5.70 16.87
CA ARG A 95 -12.26 6.57 18.01
C ARG A 95 -11.31 7.67 17.56
N GLN A 96 -11.69 8.92 17.77
CA GLN A 96 -10.88 10.09 17.47
C GLN A 96 -10.43 10.75 18.76
N TYR A 97 -9.13 11.04 18.85
CA TYR A 97 -8.50 11.69 19.98
C TYR A 97 -7.97 13.06 19.55
N PHE A 98 -8.46 14.13 20.14
CA PHE A 98 -8.10 15.50 19.80
C PHE A 98 -7.49 16.22 21.00
N ILE A 99 -6.35 16.88 20.80
CA ILE A 99 -5.73 17.73 21.82
C ILE A 99 -6.09 19.20 21.62
N ASP A 100 -6.48 19.86 22.71
CA ASP A 100 -6.85 21.27 22.69
C ASP A 100 -5.66 22.23 22.75
N ASP A 101 -4.48 21.75 23.14
CA ASP A 101 -3.22 22.51 23.23
C ASP A 101 -2.02 21.55 23.29
N TYR A 102 -0.80 22.09 23.12
CA TYR A 102 0.44 21.31 23.17
C TYR A 102 0.65 20.50 24.46
N PRO A 103 0.37 21.03 25.68
CA PRO A 103 0.57 20.28 26.92
C PRO A 103 -0.27 19.00 27.05
N SER A 104 -1.29 18.83 26.20
CA SER A 104 -2.18 17.67 26.21
C SER A 104 -1.62 16.48 25.43
N GLU A 105 -0.52 16.65 24.68
CA GLU A 105 0.10 15.58 23.87
C GLU A 105 0.47 14.30 24.66
N PRO A 106 1.04 14.36 25.88
CA PRO A 106 1.30 13.15 26.67
C PRO A 106 0.05 12.27 26.87
N ARG A 107 -1.14 12.89 27.01
CA ARG A 107 -2.42 12.17 27.18
C ARG A 107 -2.88 11.50 25.90
N LEU A 108 -2.64 12.15 24.75
CA LEU A 108 -2.87 11.53 23.44
C LEU A 108 -2.01 10.28 23.30
N ILE A 109 -0.71 10.37 23.62
CA ILE A 109 0.22 9.25 23.52
C ILE A 109 -0.18 8.11 24.47
N GLU A 110 -0.53 8.41 25.72
CA GLU A 110 -1.04 7.43 26.69
C GLU A 110 -2.29 6.70 26.18
N SER A 111 -3.23 7.44 25.57
CA SER A 111 -4.46 6.86 25.00
C SER A 111 -4.17 5.97 23.79
N LEU A 112 -3.28 6.38 22.89
CA LEU A 112 -2.87 5.58 21.74
C LEU A 112 -2.07 4.35 22.14
N GLU A 113 -1.27 4.41 23.21
CA GLU A 113 -0.56 3.24 23.73
C GLU A 113 -1.53 2.11 24.12
N ALA A 114 -2.64 2.44 24.79
CA ALA A 114 -3.66 1.46 25.15
C ALA A 114 -4.30 0.81 23.91
N GLU A 115 -4.57 1.59 22.86
CA GLU A 115 -5.11 1.06 21.59
C GLU A 115 -4.09 0.11 20.93
N PHE A 116 -2.84 0.53 20.81
CA PHE A 116 -1.78 -0.24 20.14
C PHE A 116 -1.42 -1.53 20.88
N GLN A 117 -1.50 -1.56 22.21
CA GLN A 117 -1.27 -2.77 23.01
C GLN A 117 -2.29 -3.87 22.72
N SER A 118 -3.51 -3.50 22.29
CA SER A 118 -4.57 -4.45 21.97
C SER A 118 -4.54 -4.96 20.53
N ALA A 119 -3.69 -4.39 19.68
CA ALA A 119 -3.66 -4.68 18.25
C ALA A 119 -2.77 -5.88 17.90
N GLU A 120 -3.29 -6.80 17.09
CA GLU A 120 -2.47 -7.82 16.39
C GLU A 120 -1.68 -7.18 15.24
N ALA A 121 -2.28 -6.19 14.57
CA ALA A 121 -1.65 -5.44 13.48
C ALA A 121 -2.19 -4.00 13.38
N VAL A 122 -1.31 -3.06 13.09
CA VAL A 122 -1.64 -1.68 12.72
C VAL A 122 -1.58 -1.54 11.20
N VAL A 123 -2.57 -0.87 10.65
CA VAL A 123 -2.69 -0.58 9.22
C VAL A 123 -2.72 0.92 9.03
N THR A 124 -1.92 1.43 8.09
CA THR A 124 -1.91 2.85 7.71
C THR A 124 -1.95 3.00 6.19
N TYR A 125 -2.18 4.22 5.71
CA TYR A 125 -1.99 4.59 4.31
C TYR A 125 -0.85 5.59 4.19
N ASN A 126 0.29 5.19 3.61
CA ASN A 126 1.52 5.98 3.59
C ASN A 126 2.14 6.26 4.98
N GLY A 127 1.60 5.68 6.05
CA GLY A 127 2.07 5.94 7.42
C GLY A 127 3.43 5.34 7.74
N SER A 128 3.99 4.45 6.90
CA SER A 128 5.39 4.01 7.04
C SER A 128 6.39 5.16 6.94
N SER A 129 6.03 6.21 6.19
CA SER A 129 6.87 7.39 5.97
C SER A 129 6.42 8.62 6.77
N PHE A 130 5.28 8.55 7.47
CA PHE A 130 4.68 9.70 8.13
C PHE A 130 4.16 9.39 9.54
N ASP A 131 2.99 8.76 9.67
CA ASP A 131 2.30 8.59 10.96
C ASP A 131 3.13 7.81 11.97
N MET A 132 3.66 6.66 11.56
CA MET A 132 4.40 5.76 12.45
C MET A 132 5.75 6.35 12.90
N PRO A 133 6.58 6.94 12.00
CA PRO A 133 7.75 7.70 12.42
C PRO A 133 7.43 8.87 13.35
N LEU A 134 6.40 9.67 13.05
CA LEU A 134 6.01 10.81 13.88
C LEU A 134 5.61 10.35 15.28
N TYR A 135 4.68 9.39 15.38
CA TYR A 135 4.24 8.85 16.66
C TYR A 135 5.41 8.29 17.47
N SER A 136 6.32 7.55 16.82
CA SER A 136 7.52 7.01 17.49
C SER A 136 8.43 8.09 18.07
N VAL A 137 8.67 9.18 17.32
CA VAL A 137 9.50 10.30 17.79
C VAL A 137 8.79 11.03 18.94
N ARG A 138 7.50 11.34 18.81
CA ARG A 138 6.74 12.04 19.86
C ARG A 138 6.64 11.22 21.14
N ARG A 139 6.46 9.90 21.03
CA ARG A 139 6.48 8.96 22.16
C ARG A 139 7.81 9.01 22.91
N SER A 140 8.92 9.00 22.18
CA SER A 140 10.27 9.09 22.77
C SER A 140 10.51 10.44 23.44
N MET A 141 10.10 11.55 22.80
CA MET A 141 10.25 12.91 23.34
C MET A 141 9.43 13.15 24.61
N ASN A 142 8.29 12.49 24.75
CA ASN A 142 7.43 12.56 25.94
C ASN A 142 7.80 11.52 27.02
N GLY A 143 8.92 10.79 26.88
CA GLY A 143 9.44 9.91 27.92
C GLY A 143 8.83 8.50 27.97
N PHE A 144 7.97 8.13 27.01
CA PHE A 144 7.34 6.80 26.95
C PHE A 144 8.27 5.72 26.35
N GLY A 145 9.38 6.13 25.72
CA GLY A 145 10.38 5.23 25.13
C GLY A 145 10.10 4.84 23.67
N PRO A 146 10.76 3.78 23.14
CA PRO A 146 10.59 3.32 21.76
C PRO A 146 9.27 2.58 21.55
N MET A 147 8.68 2.70 20.36
CA MET A 147 7.43 2.03 19.99
C MET A 147 7.44 0.52 20.29
N PRO A 148 6.36 -0.03 20.89
CA PRO A 148 6.19 -1.47 21.02
C PRO A 148 6.24 -2.17 19.67
N GLN A 149 6.74 -3.41 19.64
CA GLN A 149 6.79 -4.20 18.43
C GLN A 149 5.37 -4.69 18.07
N VAL A 150 4.75 -4.03 17.10
CA VAL A 150 3.44 -4.41 16.53
C VAL A 150 3.61 -4.72 15.04
N ALA A 151 2.81 -5.66 14.50
CA ALA A 151 2.79 -5.84 13.05
C ALA A 151 2.31 -4.54 12.39
N HIS A 152 3.02 -4.02 11.41
CA HIS A 152 2.59 -2.83 10.69
C HIS A 152 2.56 -3.08 9.19
N VAL A 153 1.39 -2.86 8.58
CA VAL A 153 1.23 -2.93 7.13
C VAL A 153 0.76 -1.59 6.58
N ASP A 154 1.30 -1.22 5.42
CA ASP A 154 0.97 0.01 4.73
C ASP A 154 0.24 -0.30 3.43
N ALA A 155 -1.02 0.13 3.34
CA ALA A 155 -1.89 -0.17 2.23
C ALA A 155 -1.48 0.55 0.93
N LEU A 156 -0.66 1.61 1.00
CA LEU A 156 -0.25 2.38 -0.18
C LEU A 156 0.53 1.53 -1.19
N HIS A 157 1.41 0.65 -0.71
CA HIS A 157 2.27 -0.14 -1.59
C HIS A 157 1.49 -1.23 -2.34
N ALA A 158 0.47 -1.80 -1.72
CA ALA A 158 -0.45 -2.72 -2.39
C ALA A 158 -1.36 -1.94 -3.36
N SER A 159 -1.87 -0.79 -2.93
CA SER A 159 -2.69 0.10 -3.77
C SER A 159 -1.96 0.52 -5.05
N ARG A 160 -0.71 0.94 -4.95
CA ARG A 160 0.11 1.32 -6.12
C ARG A 160 0.35 0.15 -7.07
N ARG A 161 0.54 -1.07 -6.55
CA ARG A 161 0.68 -2.26 -7.40
C ARG A 161 -0.58 -2.53 -8.21
N LEU A 162 -1.74 -2.37 -7.59
CA LEU A 162 -3.02 -2.62 -8.23
C LEU A 162 -3.43 -1.50 -9.17
N TRP A 163 -3.23 -0.23 -8.80
CA TRP A 163 -3.91 0.88 -9.46
C TRP A 163 -3.03 1.99 -10.01
N ARG A 164 -1.71 2.03 -9.77
CA ARG A 164 -0.86 3.13 -10.31
C ARG A 164 -0.93 3.26 -11.83
N ARG A 165 -1.07 2.15 -12.54
CA ARG A 165 -1.21 2.14 -14.02
C ARG A 165 -2.63 2.42 -14.51
N VAL A 166 -3.63 2.26 -13.65
CA VAL A 166 -5.04 2.46 -13.99
C VAL A 166 -5.48 3.89 -13.66
N LEU A 167 -5.12 4.38 -12.47
CA LEU A 167 -5.56 5.68 -11.95
C LEU A 167 -4.52 6.79 -12.14
N GLY A 168 -3.24 6.45 -12.33
CA GLY A 168 -2.17 7.43 -12.23
C GLY A 168 -1.95 7.84 -10.78
N ASP A 169 -2.84 8.59 -10.16
CA ASP A 169 -2.74 8.95 -8.74
C ASP A 169 -3.19 7.81 -7.81
N CYS A 170 -2.47 7.62 -6.72
CA CYS A 170 -2.82 6.66 -5.65
C CYS A 170 -2.72 7.35 -4.29
N SER A 171 -3.25 8.57 -4.18
CA SER A 171 -3.68 9.12 -2.89
C SER A 171 -4.89 8.34 -2.38
N LEU A 172 -5.12 8.33 -1.06
CA LEU A 172 -6.25 7.61 -0.47
C LEU A 172 -7.57 8.10 -1.08
N GLY A 173 -7.79 9.41 -1.18
CA GLY A 173 -8.99 9.99 -1.79
C GLY A 173 -9.19 9.56 -3.25
N SER A 174 -8.13 9.49 -4.06
CA SER A 174 -8.23 9.03 -5.46
C SER A 174 -8.60 7.54 -5.55
N VAL A 175 -7.99 6.69 -4.72
CA VAL A 175 -8.28 5.25 -4.71
C VAL A 175 -9.66 4.97 -4.14
N GLU A 176 -10.05 5.66 -3.07
CA GLU A 176 -11.37 5.58 -2.47
C GLU A 176 -12.47 5.97 -3.46
N ALA A 177 -12.32 7.09 -4.16
CA ALA A 177 -13.31 7.53 -5.15
C ALA A 177 -13.50 6.51 -6.28
N ALA A 178 -12.41 5.89 -6.73
CA ALA A 178 -12.44 4.91 -7.81
C ALA A 178 -12.92 3.52 -7.36
N ALA A 179 -12.45 3.04 -6.22
CA ALA A 179 -12.67 1.67 -5.76
C ALA A 179 -13.93 1.53 -4.90
N LEU A 180 -14.23 2.53 -4.07
CA LEU A 180 -15.35 2.53 -3.13
C LEU A 180 -16.53 3.40 -3.59
N GLY A 181 -16.35 4.19 -4.67
CA GLY A 181 -17.38 5.06 -5.22
C GLY A 181 -17.71 6.26 -4.32
N VAL A 182 -16.90 6.53 -3.30
CA VAL A 182 -17.13 7.63 -2.35
C VAL A 182 -16.79 8.95 -3.03
N ARG A 183 -17.76 9.88 -3.05
CA ARG A 183 -17.52 11.26 -3.46
C ARG A 183 -17.43 12.12 -2.21
N ARG A 184 -16.21 12.56 -1.88
CA ARG A 184 -16.01 13.50 -0.77
C ARG A 184 -16.66 14.85 -1.12
N SER A 185 -17.64 15.27 -0.34
CA SER A 185 -18.32 16.57 -0.49
C SER A 185 -17.98 17.46 0.70
N GLY A 186 -17.49 18.68 0.44
CA GLY A 186 -17.09 19.61 1.50
C GLY A 186 -15.77 19.25 2.19
N ASP A 187 -14.89 18.50 1.51
CA ASP A 187 -13.61 18.08 2.05
C ASP A 187 -12.63 19.26 2.21
N ILE A 188 -11.79 19.21 3.24
CA ILE A 188 -10.75 20.20 3.47
C ILE A 188 -9.45 19.77 2.75
N PRO A 189 -8.78 20.67 1.98
CA PRO A 189 -7.48 20.34 1.44
C PRO A 189 -6.49 20.03 2.56
N GLY A 190 -5.77 18.90 2.49
CA GLY A 190 -4.86 18.46 3.56
C GLY A 190 -3.82 19.50 4.01
N ARG A 191 -3.38 20.37 3.09
CA ARG A 191 -2.47 21.50 3.40
C ARG A 191 -3.07 22.56 4.34
N GLU A 192 -4.40 22.64 4.44
CA GLU A 192 -5.15 23.62 5.23
C GLU A 192 -5.56 23.07 6.60
N ILE A 193 -5.42 21.76 6.81
CA ILE A 193 -5.74 21.08 8.07
C ILE A 193 -4.95 21.66 9.26
N PRO A 194 -3.62 21.89 9.18
CA PRO A 194 -2.87 22.49 10.28
C PRO A 194 -3.39 23.88 10.68
N GLU A 195 -3.78 24.70 9.72
CA GLU A 195 -4.25 26.06 9.96
C GLU A 195 -5.55 26.09 10.78
N CYS A 196 -6.42 25.09 10.60
CA CYS A 196 -7.64 24.96 11.38
C CYS A 196 -7.35 24.78 12.88
N TRP A 197 -6.33 24.00 13.22
CA TRP A 197 -5.93 23.83 14.62
C TRP A 197 -5.25 25.09 15.17
N PHE A 198 -4.42 25.79 14.38
CA PHE A 198 -3.83 27.07 14.80
C PHE A 198 -4.87 28.18 14.98
N GLU A 199 -5.93 28.23 14.17
CA GLU A 199 -7.08 29.11 14.36
C GLU A 199 -7.81 28.80 15.66
N TYR A 200 -8.09 27.52 15.92
CA TYR A 200 -8.67 27.07 17.20
C TYR A 200 -7.80 27.49 18.39
N LEU A 201 -6.49 27.27 18.32
CA LEU A 201 -5.56 27.70 19.37
C LEU A 201 -5.57 29.22 19.61
N ARG A 202 -5.69 30.04 18.55
CA ARG A 202 -5.64 31.50 18.67
C ARG A 202 -6.96 32.10 19.14
N ARG A 203 -8.09 31.58 18.66
CA ARG A 203 -9.40 32.22 18.80
C ARG A 203 -10.43 31.38 19.57
N GLY A 204 -10.18 30.10 19.80
CA GLY A 204 -11.14 29.14 20.35
C GLY A 204 -12.24 28.75 19.36
N GLU A 205 -12.12 29.11 18.09
CA GLU A 205 -13.12 28.87 17.05
C GLU A 205 -13.07 27.42 16.57
N CYS A 206 -14.20 26.71 16.68
CA CYS A 206 -14.30 25.29 16.31
C CYS A 206 -14.93 25.05 14.92
N GLY A 207 -15.37 26.10 14.23
CA GLY A 207 -16.21 26.00 13.04
C GLY A 207 -15.60 25.17 11.89
N ARG A 208 -14.27 25.18 11.75
CA ARG A 208 -13.57 24.40 10.71
C ARG A 208 -13.09 23.02 11.18
N LEU A 209 -12.99 22.80 12.49
CA LEU A 209 -12.54 21.53 13.05
C LEU A 209 -13.49 20.38 12.70
N GLY A 210 -14.79 20.65 12.58
CA GLY A 210 -15.77 19.65 12.15
C GLY A 210 -15.44 19.00 10.80
N ALA A 211 -14.90 19.77 9.85
CA ALA A 211 -14.47 19.25 8.55
C ALA A 211 -13.21 18.38 8.68
N VAL A 212 -12.24 18.80 9.50
CA VAL A 212 -11.03 18.02 9.79
C VAL A 212 -11.38 16.69 10.46
N PHE A 213 -12.29 16.69 11.43
CA PHE A 213 -12.73 15.46 12.10
C PHE A 213 -13.45 14.51 11.14
N SER A 214 -14.29 15.06 10.26
CA SER A 214 -14.99 14.25 9.26
C SER A 214 -14.04 13.66 8.22
N HIS A 215 -13.00 14.41 7.81
CA HIS A 215 -11.94 13.95 6.92
C HIS A 215 -11.20 12.75 7.52
N ASN A 216 -10.61 12.94 8.70
CA ASN A 216 -9.83 11.92 9.40
C ASN A 216 -10.67 10.67 9.76
N GLU A 217 -11.95 10.84 10.10
CA GLU A 217 -12.86 9.71 10.31
C GLU A 217 -13.09 8.92 9.00
N LEU A 218 -13.31 9.62 7.89
CA LEU A 218 -13.53 9.00 6.58
C LEU A 218 -12.26 8.27 6.10
N ASP A 219 -11.08 8.87 6.27
CA ASP A 219 -9.81 8.27 5.88
C ASP A 219 -9.59 6.92 6.56
N VAL A 220 -9.87 6.81 7.86
CA VAL A 220 -9.76 5.53 8.59
C VAL A 220 -10.78 4.49 8.12
N ARG A 221 -12.02 4.90 7.83
CA ARG A 221 -13.06 3.99 7.29
C ARG A 221 -12.67 3.48 5.91
N SER A 222 -12.19 4.37 5.06
CA SER A 222 -11.82 4.06 3.68
C SER A 222 -10.54 3.25 3.60
N LEU A 223 -9.59 3.50 4.50
CA LEU A 223 -8.43 2.64 4.70
C LEU A 223 -8.88 1.20 5.06
N ALA A 224 -9.79 1.04 6.02
CA ALA A 224 -10.27 -0.29 6.40
C ALA A 224 -10.98 -1.02 5.26
N ALA A 225 -11.92 -0.36 4.59
CA ALA A 225 -12.62 -0.92 3.44
C ALA A 225 -11.66 -1.33 2.32
N LEU A 226 -10.67 -0.48 2.03
CA LEU A 226 -9.66 -0.73 1.02
C LEU A 226 -8.75 -1.90 1.40
N THR A 227 -8.33 -2.00 2.66
CA THR A 227 -7.54 -3.13 3.16
C THR A 227 -8.26 -4.45 2.95
N PHE A 228 -9.54 -4.56 3.32
CA PHE A 228 -10.29 -5.80 3.13
C PHE A 228 -10.53 -6.11 1.64
N MET A 229 -10.77 -5.10 0.80
CA MET A 229 -10.87 -5.28 -0.65
C MET A 229 -9.57 -5.82 -1.26
N ILE A 230 -8.42 -5.22 -0.92
CA ILE A 230 -7.10 -5.65 -1.41
C ILE A 230 -6.82 -7.09 -0.97
N HIS A 231 -7.06 -7.40 0.31
CA HIS A 231 -6.87 -8.75 0.83
C HIS A 231 -7.79 -9.77 0.13
N GLY A 232 -9.07 -9.41 -0.08
CA GLY A 232 -10.02 -10.24 -0.83
C GLY A 232 -9.49 -10.57 -2.22
N ALA A 233 -9.10 -9.55 -3.00
CA ALA A 233 -8.57 -9.72 -4.35
C ALA A 233 -7.29 -10.59 -4.37
N ALA A 234 -6.37 -10.35 -3.43
CA ALA A 234 -5.16 -11.15 -3.28
C ALA A 234 -5.45 -12.61 -2.89
N ALA A 235 -6.56 -12.87 -2.21
CA ALA A 235 -7.03 -14.19 -1.84
C ALA A 235 -7.98 -14.82 -2.87
N GLY A 236 -8.19 -14.18 -4.03
CA GLY A 236 -9.10 -14.67 -5.08
C GLY A 236 -10.58 -14.56 -4.73
N ARG A 237 -10.95 -13.69 -3.78
CA ARG A 237 -12.31 -13.45 -3.33
C ARG A 237 -12.78 -12.03 -3.68
N GLY A 238 -14.09 -11.88 -3.88
CA GLY A 238 -14.71 -10.58 -4.07
C GLY A 238 -14.41 -9.92 -5.41
N GLY A 239 -15.16 -8.86 -5.72
CA GLY A 239 -14.90 -8.02 -6.88
C GLY A 239 -13.83 -6.98 -6.57
N ILE A 240 -12.92 -6.77 -7.52
CA ILE A 240 -12.04 -5.60 -7.54
C ILE A 240 -12.32 -4.82 -8.82
N MET A 241 -12.28 -3.50 -8.74
CA MET A 241 -12.31 -2.65 -9.93
C MET A 241 -11.13 -3.00 -10.87
N PRO A 242 -11.17 -2.60 -12.15
CA PRO A 242 -10.04 -2.83 -13.06
C PRO A 242 -8.69 -2.46 -12.43
N CYS A 243 -7.74 -3.39 -12.48
CA CYS A 243 -6.43 -3.27 -11.85
C CYS A 243 -5.33 -3.80 -12.78
N ASP A 244 -4.07 -3.48 -12.47
CA ASP A 244 -2.91 -4.10 -13.10
C ASP A 244 -2.85 -5.59 -12.71
N LEU A 245 -3.13 -6.48 -13.67
CA LEU A 245 -3.12 -7.92 -13.44
C LEU A 245 -1.75 -8.44 -13.00
N VAL A 246 -0.66 -7.84 -13.49
CA VAL A 246 0.71 -8.21 -13.04
C VAL A 246 0.92 -7.82 -11.58
N GLY A 247 0.39 -6.67 -11.17
CA GLY A 247 0.40 -6.22 -9.77
C GLY A 247 -0.47 -7.09 -8.87
N LEU A 248 -1.67 -7.48 -9.33
CA LEU A 248 -2.54 -8.40 -8.61
C LEU A 248 -1.88 -9.77 -8.42
N ALA A 249 -1.27 -10.31 -9.48
CA ALA A 249 -0.55 -11.58 -9.39
C ALA A 249 0.63 -11.53 -8.42
N ASP A 250 1.32 -10.39 -8.31
CA ASP A 250 2.37 -10.20 -7.30
C ASP A 250 1.82 -10.32 -5.87
N LEU A 251 0.63 -9.78 -5.61
CA LEU A 251 -0.02 -9.93 -4.30
C LEU A 251 -0.50 -11.38 -4.07
N GLN A 252 -1.15 -11.96 -5.09
CA GLN A 252 -1.64 -13.34 -5.05
C GLN A 252 -0.51 -14.34 -4.83
N SER A 253 0.65 -14.17 -5.46
CA SER A 253 1.77 -15.11 -5.35
C SER A 253 2.32 -15.28 -3.93
N ARG A 254 2.02 -14.32 -3.05
CA ARG A 254 2.39 -14.36 -1.63
C ARG A 254 1.41 -15.18 -0.80
N LEU A 255 0.24 -15.45 -1.34
CA LEU A 255 -0.89 -16.10 -0.68
C LEU A 255 -1.25 -17.45 -1.31
N ASP A 256 -1.21 -17.52 -2.64
CA ASP A 256 -1.56 -18.67 -3.47
C ASP A 256 -0.91 -18.53 -4.86
N GLU A 257 0.03 -19.43 -5.15
CA GLU A 257 0.74 -19.45 -6.43
C GLU A 257 -0.15 -19.81 -7.63
N GLY A 258 -1.20 -20.61 -7.42
CA GLY A 258 -2.13 -21.01 -8.48
C GLY A 258 -3.01 -19.84 -8.93
N LEU A 259 -3.50 -19.03 -7.98
CA LEU A 259 -4.19 -17.78 -8.30
C LEU A 259 -3.29 -16.82 -9.10
N ALA A 260 -2.03 -16.68 -8.67
CA ALA A 260 -1.06 -15.84 -9.36
C ALA A 260 -0.78 -16.34 -10.78
N GLU A 261 -0.60 -17.65 -10.97
CA GLU A 261 -0.45 -18.26 -12.30
C GLU A 261 -1.63 -17.91 -13.20
N GLY A 262 -2.85 -18.16 -12.73
CA GLY A 262 -4.07 -17.89 -13.51
C GLY A 262 -4.18 -16.41 -13.90
N THR A 263 -3.85 -15.50 -12.98
CA THR A 263 -3.87 -14.06 -13.26
C THR A 263 -2.78 -13.62 -14.24
N LEU A 264 -1.57 -14.18 -14.16
CA LEU A 264 -0.49 -13.90 -15.10
C LEU A 264 -0.79 -14.42 -16.51
N ARG A 265 -1.42 -15.60 -16.62
CA ARG A 265 -1.90 -16.12 -17.90
C ARG A 265 -2.93 -15.18 -18.54
N ARG A 266 -3.94 -14.75 -17.78
CA ARG A 266 -4.92 -13.75 -18.28
C ARG A 266 -4.26 -12.46 -18.73
N ALA A 267 -3.22 -12.00 -18.02
CA ALA A 267 -2.46 -10.82 -18.41
C ALA A 267 -1.74 -11.02 -19.77
N LEU A 268 -1.09 -12.18 -19.97
CA LEU A 268 -0.48 -12.53 -21.27
C LEU A 268 -1.51 -12.64 -22.38
N ASP A 269 -2.64 -13.30 -22.14
CA ASP A 269 -3.73 -13.46 -23.12
C ASP A 269 -4.29 -12.10 -23.54
N SER A 270 -4.24 -11.10 -22.65
CA SER A 270 -4.62 -9.70 -22.95
C SER A 270 -3.51 -8.87 -23.62
N GLY A 271 -2.34 -9.47 -23.91
CA GLY A 271 -1.20 -8.82 -24.57
C GLY A 271 -0.19 -8.15 -23.63
N ASP A 272 -0.30 -8.34 -22.32
CA ASP A 272 0.64 -7.72 -21.36
C ASP A 272 1.91 -8.56 -21.16
N ALA A 273 2.90 -8.35 -22.03
CA ALA A 273 4.19 -9.05 -22.00
C ALA A 273 4.96 -8.92 -20.66
N ARG A 274 4.60 -7.98 -19.78
CA ARG A 274 5.21 -7.87 -18.44
C ARG A 274 4.96 -9.11 -17.58
N ALA A 275 3.89 -9.85 -17.86
CA ALA A 275 3.51 -11.07 -17.12
C ALA A 275 4.43 -12.26 -17.41
N ALA A 276 5.15 -12.27 -18.54
CA ALA A 276 6.01 -13.40 -18.94
C ALA A 276 7.09 -13.69 -17.88
N ARG A 277 7.79 -12.66 -17.39
CA ARG A 277 8.89 -12.85 -16.42
C ARG A 277 8.43 -13.35 -15.05
N PRO A 278 7.41 -12.76 -14.41
CA PRO A 278 6.82 -13.34 -13.20
C PRO A 278 6.38 -14.80 -13.38
N LEU A 279 5.72 -15.12 -14.48
CA LEU A 279 5.23 -16.48 -14.74
C LEU A 279 6.38 -17.47 -14.94
N MET A 280 7.42 -17.08 -15.68
CA MET A 280 8.65 -17.86 -15.81
C MET A 280 9.35 -18.10 -14.46
N ARG A 281 9.31 -17.13 -13.52
CA ARG A 281 9.86 -17.31 -12.17
C ARG A 281 9.05 -18.34 -11.38
N LEU A 282 7.72 -18.30 -11.50
CA LEU A 282 6.81 -19.27 -10.88
C LEU A 282 7.10 -20.68 -11.38
N TYR A 283 7.11 -20.89 -12.70
CA TYR A 283 7.41 -22.19 -13.30
C TYR A 283 8.81 -22.70 -12.96
N ARG A 284 9.81 -21.79 -12.87
CA ARG A 284 11.15 -22.18 -12.40
C ARG A 284 11.10 -22.72 -10.98
N LYS A 285 10.36 -22.06 -10.07
CA LYS A 285 10.23 -22.50 -8.67
C LYS A 285 9.55 -23.87 -8.58
N GLN A 286 8.58 -24.13 -9.46
CA GLN A 286 7.80 -25.37 -9.52
C GLN A 286 8.46 -26.50 -10.34
N GLY A 287 9.64 -26.26 -10.94
CA GLY A 287 10.31 -27.27 -11.78
C GLY A 287 9.65 -27.51 -13.15
N ARG A 288 8.76 -26.61 -13.59
CA ARG A 288 7.98 -26.69 -14.83
C ARG A 288 8.76 -26.14 -16.02
N PHE A 289 9.75 -26.91 -16.47
CA PHE A 289 10.72 -26.46 -17.47
C PHE A 289 10.12 -26.23 -18.86
N GLU A 290 9.23 -27.11 -19.31
CA GLU A 290 8.62 -27.04 -20.63
C GLU A 290 7.72 -25.81 -20.76
N GLU A 291 6.83 -25.58 -19.78
CA GLU A 291 5.96 -24.40 -19.79
C GLU A 291 6.76 -23.10 -19.67
N ARG A 292 7.87 -23.11 -18.93
CA ARG A 292 8.76 -21.95 -18.85
C ARG A 292 9.42 -21.65 -20.20
N ILE A 293 9.86 -22.67 -20.93
CA ILE A 293 10.51 -22.51 -22.24
C ILE A 293 9.50 -21.99 -23.27
N ALA A 294 8.24 -22.43 -23.20
CA ALA A 294 7.16 -21.95 -24.07
C ALA A 294 6.95 -20.42 -23.97
N LEU A 295 7.18 -19.82 -22.79
CA LEU A 295 7.02 -18.38 -22.55
C LEU A 295 8.13 -17.49 -23.13
N VAL A 296 9.17 -18.06 -23.75
CA VAL A 296 10.26 -17.22 -24.28
C VAL A 296 9.77 -16.30 -25.39
N GLY A 297 8.81 -16.73 -26.19
CA GLY A 297 8.18 -15.90 -27.23
C GLY A 297 7.49 -14.65 -26.66
N ASP A 298 6.87 -14.77 -25.48
CA ASP A 298 6.10 -13.72 -24.80
C ASP A 298 6.96 -12.70 -24.05
N LEU A 299 8.27 -12.91 -23.97
CA LEU A 299 9.17 -11.96 -23.32
C LEU A 299 9.14 -10.60 -24.02
N PRO A 300 9.19 -9.47 -23.28
CA PRO A 300 9.31 -8.14 -23.88
C PRO A 300 10.58 -8.02 -24.74
N ASP A 301 10.53 -7.23 -25.82
CA ASP A 301 11.68 -6.98 -26.72
C ASP A 301 12.69 -5.98 -26.16
N ASP A 302 12.95 -6.03 -24.86
CA ASP A 302 14.12 -5.40 -24.28
C ASP A 302 15.37 -6.29 -24.47
N ALA A 303 16.55 -5.76 -24.17
CA ALA A 303 17.81 -6.46 -24.37
C ALA A 303 17.85 -7.87 -23.75
N ALA A 304 17.25 -8.06 -22.57
CA ALA A 304 17.24 -9.34 -21.89
C ALA A 304 16.26 -10.32 -22.54
N GLY A 305 15.07 -9.86 -22.94
CA GLY A 305 14.10 -10.67 -23.66
C GLY A 305 14.62 -11.10 -25.04
N LEU A 306 15.18 -10.17 -25.81
CA LEU A 306 15.80 -10.45 -27.11
C LEU A 306 16.95 -11.46 -26.99
N PHE A 307 17.79 -11.34 -25.95
CA PHE A 307 18.85 -12.31 -25.68
C PHE A 307 18.27 -13.72 -25.39
N SER A 308 17.22 -13.81 -24.58
CA SER A 308 16.53 -15.08 -24.30
C SER A 308 15.90 -15.68 -25.56
N LYS A 309 15.24 -14.87 -26.39
CA LYS A 309 14.68 -15.30 -27.68
C LYS A 309 15.77 -15.80 -28.63
N SER A 310 16.92 -15.13 -28.68
CA SER A 310 18.08 -15.60 -29.45
C SER A 310 18.59 -16.97 -28.99
N VAL A 311 18.64 -17.21 -27.67
CA VAL A 311 19.02 -18.53 -27.11
C VAL A 311 18.01 -19.60 -27.50
N TYR A 312 16.72 -19.27 -27.44
CA TYR A 312 15.64 -20.18 -27.83
C TYR A 312 15.68 -20.52 -29.32
N ALA A 313 15.84 -19.54 -30.20
CA ALA A 313 15.95 -19.77 -31.63
C ALA A 313 17.09 -20.74 -31.99
N GLU A 314 18.28 -20.58 -31.37
CA GLU A 314 19.40 -21.50 -31.62
C GLU A 314 19.16 -22.91 -31.05
N ARG A 315 18.64 -23.00 -29.82
CA ARG A 315 18.64 -24.27 -29.06
C ARG A 315 17.36 -25.09 -29.19
N VAL A 316 16.26 -24.44 -29.53
CA VAL A 316 14.92 -25.07 -29.57
C VAL A 316 14.43 -25.17 -31.00
N THR A 317 14.47 -24.09 -31.78
CA THR A 317 14.00 -24.11 -33.18
C THR A 317 15.10 -24.46 -34.17
N GLY A 318 16.38 -24.34 -33.79
CA GLY A 318 17.53 -24.54 -34.67
C GLY A 318 17.74 -23.43 -35.70
N ASP A 319 16.99 -22.34 -35.61
CA ASP A 319 17.08 -21.21 -36.55
C ASP A 319 18.26 -20.30 -36.17
N ILE A 320 19.40 -20.55 -36.80
CA ILE A 320 20.64 -19.82 -36.56
C ILE A 320 20.56 -18.38 -37.08
N VAL A 321 19.82 -18.14 -38.17
CA VAL A 321 19.66 -16.81 -38.78
C VAL A 321 18.87 -15.91 -37.84
N GLU A 322 17.73 -16.39 -37.35
CA GLU A 322 16.90 -15.67 -36.39
C GLU A 322 17.62 -15.50 -35.04
N ALA A 323 18.33 -16.54 -34.59
CA ALA A 323 19.15 -16.44 -33.39
C ALA A 323 20.21 -15.32 -33.50
N LEU A 324 20.85 -15.16 -34.66
CA LEU A 324 21.82 -14.09 -34.90
C LEU A 324 21.14 -12.73 -34.93
N ARG A 325 20.03 -12.59 -35.66
CA ARG A 325 19.25 -11.34 -35.75
C ARG A 325 18.86 -10.84 -34.36
N LEU A 326 18.30 -11.72 -33.54
CA LEU A 326 17.91 -11.42 -32.16
C LEU A 326 19.11 -11.11 -31.25
N ALA A 327 20.27 -11.79 -31.44
CA ALA A 327 21.49 -11.50 -30.67
C ALA A 327 22.04 -10.10 -30.97
N VAL A 328 21.99 -9.67 -32.23
CA VAL A 328 22.41 -8.33 -32.64
C VAL A 328 21.45 -7.28 -32.07
N ALA A 329 20.14 -7.48 -32.19
CA ALA A 329 19.16 -6.58 -31.60
C ALA A 329 19.31 -6.48 -30.07
N ALA A 330 19.56 -7.60 -29.39
CA ALA A 330 19.84 -7.63 -27.96
C ALA A 330 21.08 -6.81 -27.59
N ARG A 331 22.16 -6.92 -28.38
CA ARG A 331 23.40 -6.14 -28.20
C ARG A 331 23.10 -4.65 -28.32
N ASP A 332 22.38 -4.25 -29.36
CA ASP A 332 22.11 -2.83 -29.65
C ASP A 332 21.26 -2.18 -28.56
N ALA A 333 20.40 -2.95 -27.89
CA ALA A 333 19.59 -2.50 -26.76
C ALA A 333 20.28 -2.64 -25.39
N ALA A 334 21.41 -3.35 -25.28
CA ALA A 334 22.03 -3.72 -24.01
C ALA A 334 22.99 -2.66 -23.45
N ARG A 335 23.24 -2.75 -22.14
CA ARG A 335 24.30 -2.02 -21.42
C ARG A 335 25.02 -2.96 -20.45
N GLY A 336 26.25 -2.62 -20.07
CA GLY A 336 27.04 -3.36 -19.08
C GLY A 336 27.29 -4.82 -19.47
N SER A 337 27.27 -5.74 -18.51
CA SER A 337 27.62 -7.15 -18.73
C SER A 337 26.74 -7.89 -19.73
N LEU A 338 25.50 -7.43 -19.97
CA LEU A 338 24.62 -8.00 -20.99
C LEU A 338 25.08 -7.67 -22.41
N LEU A 339 25.67 -6.49 -22.61
CA LEU A 339 26.24 -6.07 -23.90
C LEU A 339 27.34 -7.04 -24.33
N ASP A 340 28.32 -7.27 -23.45
CA ASP A 340 29.44 -8.19 -23.73
C ASP A 340 28.95 -9.61 -24.05
N ARG A 341 27.91 -10.06 -23.33
CA ARG A 341 27.32 -11.39 -23.54
C ARG A 341 26.60 -11.48 -24.88
N ALA A 342 25.83 -10.45 -25.24
CA ALA A 342 25.11 -10.39 -26.51
C ALA A 342 26.09 -10.28 -27.69
N GLU A 343 27.15 -9.49 -27.55
CA GLU A 343 28.20 -9.34 -28.56
C GLU A 343 28.96 -10.65 -28.80
N ARG A 344 29.47 -11.29 -27.74
CA ARG A 344 30.13 -12.61 -27.86
C ARG A 344 29.22 -13.65 -28.52
N ARG A 345 27.92 -13.61 -28.20
CA ARG A 345 26.92 -14.50 -28.82
C ARG A 345 26.75 -14.20 -30.31
N ALA A 346 26.62 -12.92 -30.69
CA ALA A 346 26.48 -12.52 -32.09
C ALA A 346 27.71 -12.90 -32.93
N ILE A 347 28.92 -12.67 -32.42
CA ILE A 347 30.18 -13.08 -33.09
C ILE A 347 30.21 -14.59 -33.31
N ARG A 348 29.90 -15.37 -32.26
CA ARG A 348 29.86 -16.84 -32.34
C ARG A 348 28.85 -17.33 -33.38
N LEU A 349 27.65 -16.74 -33.40
CA LEU A 349 26.59 -17.11 -34.34
C LEU A 349 26.96 -16.74 -35.79
N ARG A 350 27.58 -15.58 -36.03
CA ARG A 350 28.11 -15.20 -37.36
C ARG A 350 29.12 -16.21 -37.88
N ARG A 351 30.08 -16.62 -37.05
CA ARG A 351 31.08 -17.60 -37.43
C ARG A 351 30.43 -18.94 -37.81
N ARG A 352 29.48 -19.40 -37.00
CA ARG A 352 28.75 -20.65 -37.23
C ARG A 352 27.92 -20.62 -38.53
N LEU A 353 27.33 -19.47 -38.87
CA LEU A 353 26.58 -19.31 -40.12
C LEU A 353 27.53 -19.35 -41.33
N GLY A 354 28.66 -18.63 -41.30
CA GLY A 354 29.66 -18.66 -42.37
C GLY A 354 30.31 -20.03 -42.58
N GLU A 355 30.51 -20.82 -41.52
CA GLU A 355 30.97 -22.22 -41.60
C GLU A 355 29.94 -23.17 -42.22
N ALA A 356 28.66 -22.81 -42.21
CA ALA A 356 27.56 -23.60 -42.78
C ALA A 356 27.29 -23.25 -44.24
N GLU A 357 27.52 -21.99 -44.64
CA GLU A 357 27.38 -21.53 -46.04
C GLU A 357 28.59 -21.89 -46.93
N GLY A 358 29.75 -22.18 -46.31
CA GLY A 358 30.97 -22.61 -47.01
C GLY A 358 31.11 -24.12 -47.23
N ARG A 359 30.09 -24.92 -46.88
CA ARG A 359 29.97 -26.36 -47.17
C ARG A 359 28.84 -26.58 -48.16
#